data_AF-A0A1H6BQL0-F1
#
_entry.id   AF-A0A1H6BQL0-F1
#
_cell.length_a   1.000
_cell.length_b   1.000
_cell.length_c   1.000
_cell.angle_alpha   90.00
_cell.angle_beta   90.00
_cell.angle_gamma   90.00
#
_symmetry.space_group_name_H-M   'P 1'
#
loop_
_entity.id
_entity.type
_entity.pdbx_description
1 polymer ?
#
loop_
_entity_poly.entity_id
_entity_poly.type
_entity_poly.pdbx_seq_one_letter_code
_entity_poly.pdbx_strand_id
1 'polypeptide(L)'
;MIDLNKVKQALPPGLEDDNVEFYVFNNNIKCLHQGKTYLWGDFPVWIMERIEQDMLENPEALRALVAWDFIQREEAMRQYIICRFGGFDGHADMEADGKIKHVEYFECGRRGQCASEGKLCSAIKVGDDHLTKQEIIVLKKVAAGKPNKIIADELSISEETVSSHNQNIQRKLGVSSKIEMATWAVKRNIIES
;
A
#
# COMPACT_ATOMS: atom_id res chain seq x y z
N MET A 1 5.36 -41.66 11.10
CA MET A 1 4.24 -40.69 11.09
C MET A 1 4.86 -39.31 11.19
N ILE A 2 4.45 -38.36 10.35
CA ILE A 2 5.02 -37.00 10.36
C ILE A 2 4.36 -36.23 11.53
N ASP A 3 5.17 -35.56 12.36
CA ASP A 3 4.69 -34.67 13.42
C ASP A 3 4.22 -33.35 12.81
N LEU A 4 2.91 -33.22 12.62
CA LEU A 4 2.30 -32.08 11.94
C LEU A 4 2.46 -30.76 12.72
N ASN A 5 2.70 -30.81 14.04
CA ASN A 5 2.95 -29.60 14.84
C ASN A 5 4.28 -28.90 14.48
N LYS A 6 5.17 -29.58 13.75
CA LYS A 6 6.42 -29.00 13.24
C LYS A 6 6.27 -28.33 11.88
N VAL A 7 5.12 -28.49 11.23
CA VAL A 7 4.84 -27.82 9.94
C VAL A 7 4.49 -26.37 10.23
N LYS A 8 5.42 -25.46 9.91
CA LYS A 8 5.19 -24.02 10.00
C LYS A 8 4.74 -23.51 8.63
N GLN A 9 3.53 -22.97 8.57
CA GLN A 9 3.00 -22.27 7.39
C GLN A 9 2.65 -20.83 7.82
N ALA A 10 2.96 -19.87 6.95
CA ALA A 10 2.41 -18.53 7.09
C ALA A 10 1.05 -18.55 6.39
N LEU A 11 -0.02 -18.55 7.18
CA LEU A 11 -1.38 -18.49 6.66
C LEU A 11 -1.79 -17.02 6.52
N PRO A 12 -2.54 -16.67 5.46
CA PRO A 12 -3.10 -15.34 5.35
C PRO A 12 -4.02 -15.01 6.53
N PRO A 13 -4.03 -13.76 6.99
CA PRO A 13 -4.99 -13.30 7.99
C PRO A 13 -6.43 -13.52 7.53
N GLY A 14 -7.29 -13.87 8.47
CA GLY A 14 -8.70 -14.18 8.21
C GLY A 14 -8.94 -15.54 7.57
N LEU A 15 -7.91 -16.33 7.22
CA LEU A 15 -8.11 -17.68 6.65
C LEU A 15 -8.52 -18.70 7.73
N GLU A 16 -7.80 -18.72 8.85
CA GLU A 16 -8.02 -19.65 9.97
C GLU A 16 -8.12 -18.90 11.32
N ASP A 17 -8.33 -17.58 11.27
CA ASP A 17 -8.50 -16.72 12.44
C ASP A 17 -9.62 -15.69 12.23
N ASP A 18 -9.87 -14.91 13.29
CA ASP A 18 -10.90 -13.87 13.32
C ASP A 18 -10.38 -12.50 12.84
N ASN A 19 -9.17 -12.42 12.29
CA ASN A 19 -8.68 -11.18 11.72
C ASN A 19 -9.38 -10.89 10.38
N VAL A 20 -9.20 -9.66 9.88
CA VAL A 20 -9.72 -9.21 8.60
C VAL A 20 -8.57 -8.71 7.75
N GLU A 21 -8.49 -9.26 6.54
CA GLU A 21 -7.64 -8.77 5.46
C GLU A 21 -8.54 -8.26 4.34
N PHE A 22 -8.47 -6.98 4.02
CA PHE A 22 -9.08 -6.44 2.82
C PHE A 22 -8.15 -6.62 1.63
N TYR A 23 -8.69 -6.68 0.43
CA TYR A 23 -7.87 -6.72 -0.77
C TYR A 23 -8.67 -6.36 -2.02
N VAL A 24 -7.95 -5.86 -3.02
CA VAL A 24 -8.51 -5.63 -4.36
C VAL A 24 -8.17 -6.78 -5.28
N PHE A 25 -9.19 -7.39 -5.89
CA PHE A 25 -9.02 -8.42 -6.90
C PHE A 25 -10.13 -8.34 -7.96
N ASN A 26 -9.76 -8.43 -9.24
CA ASN A 26 -10.69 -8.27 -10.37
C ASN A 26 -11.58 -7.02 -10.27
N ASN A 27 -10.93 -5.87 -10.01
CA ASN A 27 -11.56 -4.54 -9.91
C ASN A 27 -12.63 -4.41 -8.81
N ASN A 28 -12.65 -5.33 -7.84
CA ASN A 28 -13.55 -5.30 -6.71
C ASN A 28 -12.77 -5.38 -5.40
N ILE A 29 -13.31 -4.75 -4.36
CA ILE A 29 -12.81 -4.92 -3.01
C ILE A 29 -13.49 -6.13 -2.37
N LYS A 30 -12.70 -6.90 -1.63
CA LYS A 30 -13.11 -8.09 -0.88
C LYS A 30 -12.50 -8.02 0.52
N CYS A 31 -13.03 -8.82 1.45
CA CYS A 31 -12.31 -9.11 2.68
C CYS A 31 -12.32 -10.61 2.98
N LEU A 32 -11.22 -11.10 3.54
CA LEU A 32 -11.07 -12.46 4.06
C LEU A 32 -11.19 -12.39 5.58
N HIS A 33 -12.11 -13.18 6.13
CA HIS A 33 -12.38 -13.25 7.56
C HIS A 33 -13.03 -14.59 7.90
N GLN A 34 -12.53 -15.29 8.93
CA GLN A 34 -13.05 -16.60 9.37
C GLN A 34 -13.17 -17.65 8.25
N GLY A 35 -12.17 -17.72 7.37
CA GLY A 35 -12.11 -18.63 6.24
C GLY A 35 -13.10 -18.32 5.12
N LYS A 36 -13.79 -17.17 5.18
CA LYS A 36 -14.76 -16.73 4.18
C LYS A 36 -14.30 -15.45 3.49
N THR A 37 -14.48 -15.43 2.18
CA THR A 37 -14.34 -14.22 1.38
C THR A 37 -15.68 -13.52 1.25
N TYR A 38 -15.76 -12.27 1.66
CA TYR A 38 -16.92 -11.41 1.48
C TYR A 38 -16.68 -10.44 0.31
N LEU A 39 -17.74 -10.14 -0.43
CA LEU A 39 -17.73 -9.13 -1.49
C LEU A 39 -18.21 -7.79 -0.95
N TRP A 40 -17.86 -6.70 -1.63
CA TRP A 40 -18.44 -5.39 -1.33
C TRP A 40 -19.97 -5.46 -1.29
N GLY A 41 -20.57 -4.90 -0.24
CA GLY A 41 -22.01 -4.99 0.03
C GLY A 41 -22.40 -6.10 1.01
N ASP A 42 -21.57 -7.16 1.13
CA ASP A 42 -21.81 -8.31 2.01
C ASP A 42 -20.81 -8.37 3.18
N PHE A 43 -20.04 -7.31 3.41
CA PHE A 43 -19.09 -7.26 4.52
C PHE A 43 -19.84 -7.35 5.87
N PRO A 44 -19.34 -8.13 6.85
CA PRO A 44 -19.89 -8.17 8.19
C PRO A 44 -20.12 -6.77 8.77
N VAL A 45 -21.29 -6.56 9.39
CA VAL A 45 -21.71 -5.23 9.88
C VAL A 45 -20.69 -4.60 10.81
N TRP A 46 -20.12 -5.38 11.73
CA TRP A 46 -19.12 -4.89 12.69
C TRP A 46 -17.85 -4.36 12.01
N ILE A 47 -17.44 -4.95 10.87
CA ILE A 47 -16.30 -4.49 10.07
C ILE A 47 -16.63 -3.11 9.49
N MET A 48 -17.83 -2.97 8.92
CA MET A 48 -18.29 -1.70 8.33
C MET A 48 -18.40 -0.59 9.38
N GLU A 49 -18.95 -0.89 10.55
CA GLU A 49 -19.02 0.03 11.69
C GLU A 49 -17.62 0.45 12.16
N ARG A 50 -16.68 -0.50 12.25
CA ARG A 50 -15.31 -0.18 12.65
C ARG A 50 -14.58 0.69 11.63
N ILE A 51 -14.75 0.41 10.33
CA ILE A 51 -14.20 1.25 9.26
C ILE A 51 -14.79 2.66 9.32
N GLU A 52 -16.10 2.80 9.53
CA GLU A 52 -16.71 4.11 9.68
C GLU A 52 -16.10 4.89 10.85
N GLN A 53 -15.90 4.23 11.99
CA GLN A 53 -15.24 4.85 13.13
C GLN A 53 -13.79 5.26 12.79
N ASP A 54 -13.02 4.42 12.07
CA ASP A 54 -11.66 4.76 11.66
C ASP A 54 -11.65 5.95 10.68
N MET A 55 -12.62 6.04 9.78
CA MET A 55 -12.77 7.21 8.91
C MET A 55 -12.96 8.50 9.74
N LEU A 56 -13.79 8.47 10.79
CA LEU A 56 -14.00 9.61 11.68
C LEU A 56 -12.76 9.96 12.51
N GLU A 57 -11.99 8.94 12.93
CA GLU A 57 -10.71 9.11 13.63
C GLU A 57 -9.61 9.71 12.72
N ASN A 58 -9.80 9.68 11.39
CA ASN A 58 -8.85 10.17 10.39
C ASN A 58 -9.44 11.31 9.51
N PRO A 59 -9.68 12.51 10.05
CA PRO A 59 -10.35 13.61 9.34
C PRO A 59 -9.55 14.15 8.14
N GLU A 60 -8.23 13.94 8.08
CA GLU A 60 -7.44 14.26 6.89
C GLU A 60 -7.80 13.37 5.70
N ALA A 61 -7.99 12.08 5.94
CA ALA A 61 -8.39 11.14 4.91
C ALA A 61 -9.80 11.46 4.38
N LEU A 62 -10.74 11.81 5.27
CA LEU A 62 -12.06 12.29 4.87
C LEU A 62 -12.00 13.54 3.98
N ARG A 63 -11.19 14.55 4.38
CA ARG A 63 -10.99 15.75 3.55
C ARG A 63 -10.38 15.40 2.19
N ALA A 64 -9.46 14.43 2.15
CA ALA A 64 -8.87 13.96 0.90
C ALA A 64 -9.88 13.26 -0.02
N LEU A 65 -10.85 12.50 0.54
CA LEU A 65 -11.94 11.90 -0.22
C LEU A 65 -12.88 12.94 -0.81
N VAL A 66 -13.29 13.93 -0.01
CA VAL A 66 -14.16 15.02 -0.46
C VAL A 66 -13.47 15.85 -1.55
N ALA A 67 -12.19 16.18 -1.38
CA ALA A 67 -11.40 16.88 -2.40
C ALA A 67 -11.24 16.08 -3.69
N TRP A 68 -11.46 14.76 -3.63
CA TRP A 68 -11.41 13.84 -4.75
C TRP A 68 -12.81 13.51 -5.30
N ASP A 69 -13.83 14.29 -4.90
CA ASP A 69 -15.22 14.22 -5.34
C ASP A 69 -16.00 12.96 -4.89
N PHE A 70 -15.50 12.25 -3.88
CA PHE A 70 -16.26 11.19 -3.21
C PHE A 70 -17.22 11.79 -2.19
N ILE A 71 -18.43 12.10 -2.64
CA ILE A 71 -19.47 12.76 -1.82
C ILE A 71 -20.41 11.75 -1.17
N GLN A 72 -20.69 10.63 -1.84
CA GLN A 72 -21.60 9.61 -1.31
C GLN A 72 -20.89 8.74 -0.25
N ARG A 73 -21.57 8.49 0.88
CA ARG A 73 -20.99 7.77 2.03
C ARG A 73 -20.47 6.38 1.64
N GLU A 74 -21.25 5.60 0.88
CA GLU A 74 -20.86 4.26 0.48
C GLU A 74 -19.64 4.27 -0.45
N GLU A 75 -19.63 5.15 -1.46
CA GLU A 75 -18.50 5.28 -2.40
C GLU A 75 -17.23 5.78 -1.70
N ALA A 76 -17.37 6.75 -0.80
CA ALA A 76 -16.27 7.29 -0.02
C ALA A 76 -15.66 6.22 0.90
N MET A 77 -16.50 5.41 1.57
CA MET A 77 -16.04 4.29 2.40
C MET A 77 -15.35 3.23 1.54
N ARG A 78 -15.94 2.84 0.42
CA ARG A 78 -15.31 1.89 -0.52
C ARG A 78 -13.93 2.38 -0.94
N GLN A 79 -13.82 3.65 -1.33
CA GLN A 79 -12.56 4.24 -1.74
C GLN A 79 -11.56 4.36 -0.60
N TYR A 80 -12.03 4.65 0.62
CA TYR A 80 -11.21 4.67 1.83
C TYR A 80 -10.54 3.32 2.05
N ILE A 81 -11.33 2.23 2.10
CA ILE A 81 -10.81 0.88 2.33
C ILE A 81 -9.84 0.49 1.20
N ILE A 82 -10.20 0.73 -0.07
CA ILE A 82 -9.31 0.47 -1.20
C ILE A 82 -7.96 1.18 -1.01
N CYS A 83 -7.96 2.47 -0.67
CA CYS A 83 -6.72 3.21 -0.55
C CYS A 83 -5.86 2.76 0.63
N ARG A 84 -6.49 2.35 1.72
CA ARG A 84 -5.84 2.16 3.01
C ARG A 84 -5.40 0.72 3.26
N PHE A 85 -6.14 -0.23 2.68
CA PHE A 85 -6.14 -1.66 2.98
C PHE A 85 -6.29 -2.51 1.69
N GLY A 86 -5.99 -1.94 0.52
CA GLY A 86 -6.27 -2.60 -0.76
C GLY A 86 -5.28 -3.70 -1.15
N GLY A 87 -4.15 -3.79 -0.43
CA GLY A 87 -3.12 -4.81 -0.64
C GLY A 87 -3.51 -6.13 -0.01
N PHE A 88 -3.01 -7.25 -0.53
CA PHE A 88 -3.08 -8.54 0.16
C PHE A 88 -1.66 -8.90 0.55
N ASP A 89 -1.21 -8.41 1.71
CA ASP A 89 0.20 -8.39 2.08
C ASP A 89 0.57 -9.44 3.14
N GLY A 90 -0.45 -10.10 3.70
CA GLY A 90 -0.29 -11.14 4.71
C GLY A 90 -0.25 -10.61 6.14
N HIS A 91 -0.54 -9.33 6.37
CA HIS A 91 -0.71 -8.74 7.69
C HIS A 91 -2.12 -8.17 7.84
N ALA A 92 -2.81 -8.62 8.88
CA ALA A 92 -4.19 -8.20 9.13
C ALA A 92 -4.34 -6.67 9.16
N ASP A 93 -5.24 -6.15 8.32
CA ASP A 93 -5.68 -4.76 8.38
C ASP A 93 -6.41 -4.46 9.69
N MET A 94 -7.21 -5.41 10.15
CA MET A 94 -8.01 -5.31 11.37
C MET A 94 -7.95 -6.60 12.18
N GLU A 95 -7.63 -6.46 13.47
CA GLU A 95 -7.63 -7.57 14.41
C GLU A 95 -9.06 -7.96 14.81
N ALA A 96 -9.21 -9.15 15.41
CA ALA A 96 -10.49 -9.67 15.90
C ALA A 96 -11.23 -8.74 16.89
N ASP A 97 -10.50 -7.85 17.58
CA ASP A 97 -11.07 -6.85 18.50
C ASP A 97 -11.46 -5.52 17.81
N GLY A 98 -11.33 -5.45 16.49
CA GLY A 98 -11.58 -4.25 15.69
C GLY A 98 -10.40 -3.27 15.66
N LYS A 99 -9.25 -3.59 16.26
CA LYS A 99 -8.10 -2.71 16.19
C LYS A 99 -7.51 -2.71 14.78
N ILE A 100 -7.52 -1.53 14.15
CA ILE A 100 -6.83 -1.30 12.89
C ILE A 100 -5.39 -0.95 13.20
N LYS A 101 -4.46 -1.76 12.71
CA LYS A 101 -3.06 -1.66 13.07
C LYS A 101 -2.27 -0.73 12.16
N HIS A 102 -2.48 -0.84 10.85
CA HIS A 102 -1.58 -0.25 9.87
C HIS A 102 -2.34 0.28 8.67
N VAL A 103 -1.88 1.42 8.16
CA VAL A 103 -2.22 1.85 6.81
C VAL A 103 -1.17 1.26 5.89
N GLU A 104 -1.59 0.54 4.86
CA GLU A 104 -0.66 -0.16 4.00
C GLU A 104 -0.10 0.72 2.90
N TYR A 105 1.14 0.43 2.52
CA TYR A 105 1.60 0.75 1.19
C TYR A 105 1.34 -0.46 0.30
N PHE A 106 0.46 -0.27 -0.68
CA PHE A 106 0.32 -1.17 -1.81
C PHE A 106 0.32 -0.37 -3.12
N GLU A 107 0.68 -1.02 -4.22
CA GLU A 107 0.70 -0.40 -5.55
C GLU A 107 -0.73 -0.29 -6.11
N CYS A 108 -1.41 0.81 -5.79
CA CYS A 108 -2.77 1.10 -6.28
C CYS A 108 -2.83 1.54 -7.76
N GLY A 109 -1.70 1.49 -8.47
CA GLY A 109 -1.56 1.94 -9.87
C GLY A 109 -1.46 3.45 -10.06
N ARG A 110 -1.58 4.25 -8.99
CA ARG A 110 -1.49 5.74 -9.05
C ARG A 110 -0.35 6.32 -8.21
N ARG A 111 0.54 5.49 -7.65
CA ARG A 111 1.65 5.95 -6.80
C ARG A 111 2.65 6.80 -7.59
N GLY A 112 3.00 7.96 -7.03
CA GLY A 112 3.76 9.03 -7.66
C GLY A 112 2.90 10.11 -8.32
N GLN A 113 1.65 9.80 -8.69
CA GLN A 113 0.79 10.69 -9.50
C GLN A 113 -0.52 11.07 -8.79
N CYS A 114 -0.92 10.32 -7.76
CA CYS A 114 -2.18 10.55 -7.06
C CYS A 114 -2.12 11.80 -6.17
N ALA A 115 -3.11 12.69 -6.30
CA ALA A 115 -3.23 13.89 -5.48
C ALA A 115 -3.45 13.59 -3.99
N SER A 116 -4.03 12.41 -3.67
CA SER A 116 -4.33 11.95 -2.32
C SER A 116 -3.31 10.93 -1.77
N GLU A 117 -2.22 10.69 -2.50
CA GLU A 117 -1.11 9.86 -2.02
C GLU A 117 -0.48 10.45 -0.76
N GLY A 118 -0.31 9.62 0.27
CA GLY A 118 0.14 10.01 1.60
C GLY A 118 -0.97 10.52 2.52
N LYS A 119 -2.19 10.77 2.01
CA LYS A 119 -3.33 11.25 2.81
C LYS A 119 -4.29 10.13 3.18
N LEU A 120 -4.68 9.34 2.18
CA LEU A 120 -5.56 8.17 2.36
C LEU A 120 -4.79 6.86 2.55
N CYS A 121 -3.55 6.84 2.14
CA CYS A 121 -2.74 5.66 1.95
C CYS A 121 -1.33 5.96 2.43
N SER A 122 -0.59 4.95 2.87
CA SER A 122 0.73 5.18 3.45
C SER A 122 1.72 5.63 2.38
N ALA A 123 2.55 6.59 2.76
CA ALA A 123 3.80 6.82 2.05
C ALA A 123 4.77 5.66 2.34
N ILE A 124 5.72 5.40 1.43
CA ILE A 124 6.72 4.35 1.65
C ILE A 124 7.66 4.81 2.77
N LYS A 125 7.47 4.26 3.97
CA LYS A 125 8.28 4.56 5.14
C LYS A 125 9.59 3.78 5.11
N VAL A 126 10.70 4.46 5.40
CA VAL A 126 12.04 3.89 5.40
C VAL A 126 12.78 4.40 6.64
N GLY A 127 12.86 3.57 7.68
CA GLY A 127 13.30 4.04 9.00
C GLY A 127 12.36 5.13 9.51
N ASP A 128 12.91 6.29 9.85
CA ASP A 128 12.17 7.48 10.26
C ASP A 128 11.81 8.42 9.08
N ASP A 129 12.28 8.11 7.87
CA ASP A 129 12.05 8.88 6.64
C ASP A 129 10.87 8.32 5.81
N HIS A 130 10.44 9.10 4.81
CA HIS A 130 9.52 8.66 3.76
C HIS A 130 10.08 8.96 2.37
N LEU A 131 9.80 8.09 1.40
CA LEU A 131 10.04 8.40 -0.01
C LEU A 131 8.97 9.39 -0.52
N THR A 132 9.43 10.43 -1.18
CA THR A 132 8.57 11.40 -1.87
C THR A 132 8.00 10.80 -3.16
N LYS A 133 6.92 11.40 -3.68
CA LYS A 133 6.31 10.98 -4.94
C LYS A 133 7.32 10.89 -6.10
N GLN A 134 8.20 11.88 -6.20
CA GLN A 134 9.22 11.92 -7.24
C GLN A 134 10.28 10.83 -7.04
N GLU A 135 10.70 10.58 -5.80
CA GLU A 135 11.64 9.50 -5.48
C GLU A 135 11.03 8.12 -5.78
N ILE A 136 9.73 7.92 -5.54
CA ILE A 136 9.03 6.68 -5.90
C ILE A 136 9.04 6.48 -7.43
N ILE A 137 8.72 7.53 -8.20
CA ILE A 137 8.73 7.45 -9.67
C ILE A 137 10.13 7.12 -10.19
N VAL A 138 11.17 7.78 -9.66
CA VAL A 138 12.56 7.51 -10.04
C VAL A 138 12.96 6.10 -9.65
N LEU A 139 12.67 5.66 -8.42
CA LEU A 139 12.97 4.31 -7.93
C LEU A 139 12.35 3.23 -8.82
N LYS A 140 11.07 3.37 -9.20
CA LYS A 140 10.40 2.44 -10.12
C LYS A 140 11.10 2.33 -11.47
N LYS A 141 11.50 3.47 -12.06
CA LYS A 141 12.20 3.49 -13.35
C LYS A 141 13.62 2.91 -13.26
N VAL A 142 14.35 3.22 -12.18
CA VAL A 142 15.67 2.63 -11.90
C VAL A 142 15.56 1.11 -11.79
N ALA A 143 14.55 0.63 -11.09
CA ALA A 143 14.37 -0.78 -10.87
C ALA A 143 13.86 -1.54 -12.10
N ALA A 144 13.18 -0.85 -13.02
CA ALA A 144 12.94 -1.31 -14.39
C ALA A 144 14.19 -1.28 -15.29
N GLY A 145 15.38 -1.01 -14.74
CA GLY A 145 16.66 -1.00 -15.46
C GLY A 145 16.91 0.22 -16.33
N LYS A 146 16.11 1.29 -16.21
CA LYS A 146 16.27 2.48 -17.07
C LYS A 146 17.52 3.28 -16.69
N PRO A 147 18.34 3.72 -17.66
CA PRO A 147 19.47 4.62 -17.38
C PRO A 147 18.97 6.03 -17.07
N ASN A 148 19.80 6.83 -16.36
CA ASN A 148 19.42 8.18 -15.92
C ASN A 148 18.97 9.08 -17.07
N LYS A 149 19.63 8.99 -18.23
CA LYS A 149 19.24 9.70 -19.45
C LYS A 149 17.78 9.46 -19.84
N ILE A 150 17.38 8.20 -19.94
CA ILE A 150 16.00 7.84 -20.31
C ILE A 150 15.02 8.29 -19.21
N ILE A 151 15.41 8.17 -17.94
CA ILE A 151 14.58 8.65 -16.83
C ILE A 151 14.39 10.17 -16.91
N ALA A 152 15.46 10.91 -17.21
CA ALA A 152 15.47 12.36 -17.32
C ALA A 152 14.56 12.82 -18.45
N ASP A 153 14.68 12.19 -19.62
CA ASP A 153 13.84 12.43 -20.79
C ASP A 153 12.35 12.17 -20.47
N GLU A 154 12.04 11.00 -19.87
CA GLU A 154 10.66 10.63 -19.51
C GLU A 154 10.01 11.54 -18.47
N LEU A 155 10.82 12.17 -17.61
CA LEU A 155 10.35 13.06 -16.55
C LEU A 155 10.50 14.53 -16.92
N SER A 156 11.04 14.85 -18.10
CA SER A 156 11.34 16.22 -18.53
C SER A 156 12.18 17.00 -17.50
N ILE A 157 13.22 16.35 -16.96
CA ILE A 157 14.19 16.92 -16.00
C ILE A 157 15.62 16.65 -16.48
N SER A 158 16.65 17.19 -15.80
CA SER A 158 18.05 16.91 -16.17
C SER A 158 18.55 15.57 -15.62
N GLU A 159 19.53 14.96 -16.30
CA GLU A 159 20.23 13.75 -15.78
C GLU A 159 20.86 13.99 -14.40
N GLU A 160 21.33 15.22 -14.14
CA GLU A 160 21.84 15.65 -12.85
C GLU A 160 20.74 15.62 -11.77
N THR A 161 19.52 16.04 -12.10
CA THR A 161 18.37 15.98 -11.18
C THR A 161 18.02 14.53 -10.86
N VAL A 162 18.05 13.63 -11.85
CA VAL A 162 17.88 12.18 -11.63
C VAL A 162 18.99 11.64 -10.74
N SER A 163 20.25 12.08 -10.93
CA SER A 163 21.39 11.71 -10.09
C SER A 163 21.15 12.12 -8.63
N SER A 164 20.70 13.35 -8.40
CA SER A 164 20.35 13.86 -7.07
C SER A 164 19.22 13.07 -6.41
N HIS A 165 18.17 12.70 -7.18
CA HIS A 165 17.14 11.79 -6.67
C HIS A 165 17.70 10.42 -6.28
N ASN A 166 18.56 9.82 -7.10
CA ASN A 166 19.20 8.54 -6.76
C ASN A 166 20.00 8.62 -5.46
N GLN A 167 20.79 9.68 -5.26
CA GLN A 167 21.56 9.87 -4.02
C GLN A 167 20.66 10.01 -2.79
N ASN A 168 19.56 10.75 -2.91
CA ASN A 168 18.58 10.89 -1.83
C ASN A 168 17.90 9.56 -1.50
N ILE A 169 17.50 8.80 -2.53
CA ILE A 169 16.92 7.47 -2.34
C ILE A 169 17.94 6.56 -1.66
N GLN A 170 19.16 6.46 -2.19
CA GLN A 170 20.24 5.65 -1.61
C GLN A 170 20.48 5.95 -0.12
N ARG A 171 20.55 7.23 0.24
CA ARG A 171 20.67 7.67 1.63
C ARG A 171 19.50 7.19 2.48
N LYS A 172 18.26 7.41 2.04
CA LYS A 172 17.05 7.00 2.78
C LYS A 172 16.96 5.48 2.93
N LEU A 173 17.30 4.74 1.88
CA LEU A 173 17.27 3.27 1.86
C LEU A 173 18.42 2.63 2.63
N GLY A 174 19.48 3.38 2.93
CA GLY A 174 20.72 2.83 3.50
C GLY A 174 21.47 1.93 2.51
N VAL A 175 21.36 2.20 1.21
CA VAL A 175 21.99 1.42 0.13
C VAL A 175 22.98 2.28 -0.67
N SER A 176 23.89 1.63 -1.39
CA SER A 176 25.02 2.27 -2.06
C SER A 176 24.94 2.23 -3.59
N SER A 177 24.04 1.42 -4.17
CA SER A 177 23.97 1.23 -5.62
C SER A 177 22.54 1.20 -6.16
N LYS A 178 22.40 1.44 -7.47
CA LYS A 178 21.10 1.32 -8.18
C LYS A 178 20.56 -0.11 -8.19
N ILE A 179 21.46 -1.09 -8.18
CA ILE A 179 21.10 -2.52 -8.11
C ILE A 179 20.50 -2.83 -6.74
N GLU A 180 21.09 -2.29 -5.66
CA GLU A 180 20.54 -2.43 -4.31
C GLU A 180 19.20 -1.69 -4.16
N MET A 181 19.05 -0.49 -4.76
CA MET A 181 17.76 0.20 -4.83
C MET A 181 16.69 -0.66 -5.51
N ALA A 182 17.02 -1.24 -6.67
CA ALA A 182 16.11 -2.11 -7.41
C ALA A 182 15.72 -3.35 -6.59
N THR A 183 16.71 -4.02 -6.00
CA THR A 183 16.50 -5.19 -5.15
C THR A 183 15.62 -4.86 -3.94
N TRP A 184 15.83 -3.70 -3.33
CA TRP A 184 15.03 -3.23 -2.21
C TRP A 184 13.57 -2.98 -2.62
N ALA A 185 13.34 -2.40 -3.80
CA ALA A 185 12.00 -2.12 -4.31
C ALA A 185 11.23 -3.42 -4.62
N VAL A 186 11.88 -4.41 -5.24
CA VAL A 186 11.31 -5.74 -5.48
C VAL A 186 10.94 -6.43 -4.16
N LYS A 187 11.86 -6.46 -3.19
CA LYS A 187 11.61 -7.10 -1.88
C LYS A 187 10.44 -6.52 -1.09
N ARG A 188 10.00 -5.31 -1.44
CA ARG A 188 8.88 -4.60 -0.79
C ARG A 188 7.65 -4.48 -1.68
N ASN A 189 7.58 -5.22 -2.78
CA ASN A 189 6.46 -5.21 -3.72
C ASN A 189 6.11 -3.81 -4.25
N ILE A 190 7.10 -2.91 -4.34
CA ILE A 190 6.94 -1.56 -4.90
C ILE A 190 6.92 -1.60 -6.44
N ILE A 191 7.47 -2.67 -6.98
CA ILE A 191 7.53 -3.02 -8.39
C ILE A 191 7.34 -4.53 -8.51
N GLU A 192 6.72 -4.95 -9.60
CA GLU A 192 6.69 -6.34 -10.00
C GLU A 192 8.07 -6.72 -10.59
N SER A 193 8.56 -7.90 -10.21
CA SER A 193 9.78 -8.51 -10.75
C SER A 193 9.55 -9.12 -12.12
#